data_AF-A0A9C9TR31-F1
#
_entry.id   AF-A0A9C9TR31-F1
#
_cell.length_a   1.000
_cell.length_b   1.000
_cell.length_c   1.000
_cell.angle_alpha   90.00
_cell.angle_beta   90.00
_cell.angle_gamma   90.00
#
_symmetry.space_group_name_H-M   'P 1'
#
loop_
_entity.id
_entity.type
_entity.pdbx_description
1 polymer ?
#
loop_
_entity_poly.entity_id
_entity_poly.type
_entity_poly.pdbx_seq_one_letter_code
_entity_poly.pdbx_strand_id
1 'polypeptide(L)'
;MANIIGVKFHPRGRLVYCDAGEISPQVNDYVVLDSGQGLDVAKVVTLETPSQPGEQSMVVLRRAEIEDLEEARRKREQEALIKCYEMVSQLGLKMKPLAARYDFEDGRLTIFFSAQERVD
;
A
#
# COMPACT_ATOMS: atom_id res chain seq x y z
N MET A 1 -24.96 13.00 4.23
CA MET A 1 -24.95 11.53 4.09
C MET A 1 -23.50 11.14 3.95
N ALA A 2 -22.98 10.26 4.80
CA ALA A 2 -21.59 9.80 4.69
C ALA A 2 -21.47 8.85 3.48
N ASN A 3 -20.53 9.11 2.59
CA ASN A 3 -20.31 8.28 1.40
C ASN A 3 -19.28 7.21 1.76
N ILE A 4 -19.73 6.10 2.36
CA ILE A 4 -18.83 5.09 2.89
C ILE A 4 -18.37 4.16 1.77
N ILE A 5 -17.05 4.07 1.62
CA ILE A 5 -16.41 3.17 0.66
C ILE A 5 -15.47 2.21 1.38
N GLY A 6 -15.31 1.01 0.82
CA GLY A 6 -14.34 0.03 1.27
C GLY A 6 -13.08 0.07 0.39
N VAL A 7 -11.93 0.31 1.01
CA VAL A 7 -10.63 0.43 0.35
C VAL A 7 -9.61 -0.59 0.86
N LYS A 8 -8.62 -0.89 0.04
CA LYS A 8 -7.43 -1.68 0.39
C LYS A 8 -6.16 -0.97 -0.03
N PHE A 9 -5.22 -0.84 0.90
CA PHE A 9 -3.89 -0.30 0.60
C PHE A 9 -3.06 -1.22 -0.30
N HIS A 10 -3.28 -2.54 -0.19
CA HIS A 10 -2.56 -3.57 -0.93
C HIS A 10 -3.52 -4.68 -1.36
N PRO A 11 -3.24 -5.44 -2.45
CA PRO A 11 -4.11 -6.52 -2.91
C PRO A 11 -4.47 -7.54 -1.82
N ARG A 12 -3.50 -7.91 -0.99
CA ARG A 12 -3.65 -8.81 0.16
C ARG A 12 -3.92 -8.10 1.51
N GLY A 13 -4.14 -6.79 1.48
CA GLY A 13 -4.41 -5.99 2.67
C GLY A 13 -5.81 -6.21 3.25
N ARG A 14 -5.99 -5.80 4.51
CA ARG A 14 -7.30 -5.75 5.17
C ARG A 14 -8.19 -4.72 4.46
N LEU A 15 -9.48 -5.04 4.32
CA LEU A 15 -10.48 -4.09 3.88
C LEU A 15 -10.73 -3.07 5.00
N VAL A 16 -10.58 -1.79 4.68
CA VAL A 16 -10.81 -0.66 5.58
C VAL A 16 -11.91 0.20 4.99
N TYR A 17 -12.78 0.75 5.85
CA TYR A 17 -13.86 1.62 5.41
C TYR A 17 -13.52 3.07 5.74
N CYS A 18 -13.75 3.97 4.79
CA CYS A 18 -13.49 5.40 4.93
C CYS A 18 -14.67 6.22 4.38
N ASP A 19 -14.77 7.47 4.84
CA ASP A 19 -15.74 8.42 4.31
C ASP A 19 -15.15 9.15 3.10
N ALA A 20 -15.83 9.04 1.96
CA ALA A 20 -15.48 9.70 0.72
C ALA A 20 -16.10 11.12 0.61
N GLY A 21 -16.95 11.53 1.54
CA GLY A 21 -17.59 12.83 1.52
C GLY A 21 -18.33 13.09 0.20
N GLU A 22 -17.97 14.15 -0.50
CA GLU A 22 -18.55 14.51 -1.82
C GLU A 22 -17.87 13.79 -3.00
N ILE A 23 -16.76 13.10 -2.76
CA ILE A 23 -16.02 12.38 -3.79
C ILE A 23 -16.81 11.12 -4.15
N SER A 24 -17.04 10.91 -5.44
CA SER A 24 -17.74 9.74 -5.97
C SER A 24 -16.77 8.84 -6.75
N PRO A 25 -15.92 8.04 -6.06
CA PRO A 25 -15.02 7.11 -6.74
C PRO A 25 -15.77 5.88 -7.23
N GLN A 26 -15.18 5.16 -8.17
CA GLN A 26 -15.67 3.89 -8.69
C GLN A 26 -14.86 2.73 -8.13
N VAL A 27 -15.43 1.52 -8.17
CA VAL A 27 -14.69 0.29 -7.87
C VAL A 27 -13.49 0.19 -8.82
N ASN A 28 -12.34 -0.17 -8.26
CA ASN A 28 -11.01 -0.18 -8.88
C ASN A 28 -10.29 1.15 -9.01
N ASP A 29 -10.91 2.28 -8.65
CA ASP A 29 -10.18 3.54 -8.54
C ASP A 29 -9.13 3.49 -7.43
N TYR A 30 -8.10 4.30 -7.58
CA TYR A 30 -7.18 4.63 -6.51
C TYR A 30 -7.54 5.99 -5.92
N VAL A 31 -7.47 6.08 -4.60
CA VAL A 31 -7.81 7.28 -3.84
C VAL A 31 -6.71 7.59 -2.83
N VAL A 32 -6.48 8.87 -2.60
CA VAL A 32 -5.58 9.37 -1.56
C VAL A 32 -6.39 9.60 -0.29
N LEU A 33 -5.93 9.03 0.81
CA LEU A 33 -6.52 9.15 2.13
C LEU A 33 -5.50 9.77 3.08
N ASP A 34 -6.02 10.45 4.10
CA ASP A 34 -5.25 10.78 5.29
C ASP A 34 -5.42 9.65 6.32
N SER A 35 -4.33 8.96 6.63
CA SER A 35 -4.30 7.89 7.64
C SER A 35 -3.97 8.39 9.05
N GLY A 36 -3.79 9.71 9.22
CA GLY A 36 -3.34 10.36 10.46
C GLY A 36 -1.83 10.30 10.68
N GLN A 37 -1.12 9.46 9.92
CA GLN A 37 0.35 9.41 9.87
C GLN A 37 0.92 9.95 8.56
N GLY A 38 0.05 10.42 7.66
CA GLY A 38 0.40 11.00 6.37
C GLY A 38 -0.60 10.62 5.28
N LEU A 39 -0.23 10.97 4.05
CA LEU A 39 -0.99 10.62 2.86
C LEU A 39 -0.67 9.17 2.46
N ASP A 40 -1.73 8.39 2.25
CA ASP A 40 -1.64 7.02 1.75
C ASP A 40 -2.54 6.84 0.54
N VAL A 41 -2.15 5.91 -0.33
CA VAL A 41 -2.94 5.52 -1.51
C VAL A 41 -3.58 4.15 -1.29
N ALA A 42 -4.88 4.07 -1.53
CA ALA A 42 -5.62 2.82 -1.46
C ALA A 42 -6.54 2.63 -2.68
N LYS A 43 -6.79 1.37 -3.02
CA LYS A 43 -7.69 0.96 -4.09
C LYS A 43 -9.09 0.76 -3.54
N VAL A 44 -10.10 1.31 -4.21
CA VAL A 44 -11.51 1.10 -3.91
C VAL A 44 -11.93 -0.30 -4.32
N VAL A 45 -12.44 -1.07 -3.36
CA VAL A 45 -12.84 -2.47 -3.53
C VAL A 45 -14.35 -2.61 -3.53
N THR A 46 -15.05 -1.84 -2.70
CA THR A 46 -16.52 -1.84 -2.65
C THR A 46 -17.04 -0.44 -2.33
N LEU A 47 -18.23 -0.13 -2.80
CA LEU A 47 -18.99 1.08 -2.46
C LEU A 47 -20.13 0.76 -1.48
N GLU A 48 -20.17 -0.47 -0.96
CA GLU A 48 -21.20 -0.91 -0.03
C GLU A 48 -20.89 -0.50 1.39
N THR A 49 -21.90 0.03 2.09
CA THR A 49 -21.81 0.38 3.51
C THR A 49 -21.67 -0.89 4.35
N PRO A 50 -20.70 -0.96 5.29
CA PRO A 50 -20.55 -2.12 6.16
C PRO A 50 -21.76 -2.26 7.09
N SER A 51 -22.17 -3.50 7.37
CA SER A 51 -23.26 -3.80 8.31
C SER A 51 -22.95 -3.39 9.76
N GLN A 52 -21.67 -3.26 10.11
CA GLN A 52 -21.20 -2.71 11.38
C GLN A 52 -20.16 -1.61 11.09
N PRO A 53 -20.46 -0.34 11.35
CA PRO A 53 -19.47 0.72 11.24
C PRO A 53 -18.43 0.54 12.35
N GLY A 54 -17.24 0.07 12.01
CA GLY A 54 -16.06 0.27 12.86
C GLY A 54 -15.69 1.76 12.89
N GLU A 55 -14.74 2.16 13.75
CA GLU A 55 -14.22 3.54 13.75
C GLU A 55 -13.76 3.98 12.35
N GLN A 56 -14.48 4.95 11.80
CA GLN A 56 -14.23 5.55 10.48
C GLN A 56 -13.20 6.67 10.63
N SER A 57 -11.96 6.31 10.94
CA SER A 57 -10.91 7.30 11.25
C SER A 57 -10.23 7.89 10.01
N MET A 58 -10.53 7.39 8.81
CA MET A 58 -9.86 7.77 7.57
C MET A 58 -10.83 8.50 6.62
N VAL A 59 -10.36 9.61 6.07
CA VAL A 59 -11.12 10.46 5.14
C VAL A 59 -10.43 10.45 3.78
N VAL A 60 -11.20 10.29 2.71
CA VAL A 60 -10.69 10.40 1.34
C VAL A 60 -10.52 11.88 1.00
N LEU A 61 -9.34 12.25 0.50
CA LEU A 61 -9.03 13.63 0.11
C LEU A 61 -9.30 13.88 -1.37
N ARG A 62 -8.92 12.93 -2.23
CA ARG A 62 -9.10 13.01 -3.69
C ARG A 62 -8.87 11.65 -4.36
N ARG A 63 -9.23 11.56 -5.66
CA ARG A 63 -8.75 10.49 -6.54
C ARG A 63 -7.23 10.61 -6.70
N ALA A 64 -6.56 9.46 -6.72
CA ALA A 64 -5.12 9.39 -6.92
C ALA A 64 -4.80 9.63 -8.40
N GLU A 65 -3.73 10.38 -8.63
CA GLU A 65 -3.11 10.58 -9.93
C GLU A 65 -1.96 9.58 -10.12
N ILE A 66 -1.40 9.55 -11.34
CA ILE A 66 -0.29 8.64 -11.67
C ILE A 66 0.91 8.91 -10.76
N GLU A 67 1.19 10.18 -10.47
CA GLU A 67 2.31 10.59 -9.61
C GLU A 67 2.16 10.04 -8.18
N ASP A 68 0.93 10.04 -7.62
CA ASP A 68 0.66 9.47 -6.29
C ASP A 68 0.93 7.95 -6.26
N LEU A 69 0.56 7.26 -7.34
CA LEU A 69 0.80 5.83 -7.47
C LEU A 69 2.29 5.52 -7.57
N GLU A 70 3.03 6.30 -8.34
CA GLU A 70 4.48 6.17 -8.46
C GLU A 70 5.20 6.46 -7.14
N GLU A 71 4.78 7.50 -6.42
CA GLU A 71 5.35 7.83 -5.11
C GLU A 71 5.05 6.75 -4.07
N ALA A 72 3.79 6.28 -4.00
CA ALA A 72 3.40 5.19 -3.11
C ALA A 72 4.19 3.89 -3.41
N ARG A 73 4.45 3.62 -4.70
CA ARG A 73 5.29 2.50 -5.12
C ARG A 73 6.70 2.65 -4.60
N ARG A 74 7.32 3.80 -4.87
CA ARG A 74 8.71 4.08 -4.51
C ARG A 74 8.92 4.01 -3.01
N LYS A 75 7.97 4.54 -2.23
CA LYS A 75 7.98 4.46 -0.77
C LYS A 75 7.96 3.00 -0.29
N ARG A 76 7.06 2.17 -0.82
CA ARG A 76 6.97 0.74 -0.49
C ARG A 76 8.22 -0.03 -0.88
N GLU A 77 8.77 0.24 -2.06
CA GLU A 77 10.02 -0.37 -2.52
C GLU A 77 11.18 0.00 -1.58
N GLN A 78 11.27 1.26 -1.16
CA GLN A 78 12.29 1.71 -0.22
C GLN A 78 12.12 1.07 1.17
N GLU A 79 10.90 1.05 1.72
CA GLU A 79 10.60 0.39 3.00
C GLU A 79 10.91 -1.10 2.97
N ALA A 80 10.53 -1.79 1.90
CA ALA A 80 10.85 -3.19 1.68
C ALA A 80 12.36 -3.45 1.62
N LEU A 81 13.11 -2.57 0.94
CA LEU A 81 14.56 -2.69 0.84
C LEU A 81 15.23 -2.49 2.20
N ILE A 82 14.82 -1.48 2.98
CA ILE A 82 15.31 -1.23 4.34
C ILE A 82 15.06 -2.45 5.23
N LYS A 83 13.83 -2.96 5.23
CA LYS A 83 13.48 -4.15 6.02
C LYS A 83 14.26 -5.38 5.59
N CYS A 84 14.53 -5.52 4.29
CA CYS A 84 15.39 -6.60 3.79
C CYS A 84 16.82 -6.48 4.32
N TYR A 85 17.40 -5.27 4.35
CA TYR A 85 18.71 -5.03 4.97
C TYR A 85 18.73 -5.41 6.46
N GLU A 86 17.70 -5.04 7.21
CA GLU A 86 17.57 -5.42 8.63
C GLU A 86 17.54 -6.94 8.80
N MET A 87 16.73 -7.64 7.99
CA MET A 87 16.62 -9.10 8.04
C MET A 87 17.94 -9.79 7.66
N VAL A 88 18.62 -9.33 6.61
CA VAL A 88 19.92 -9.85 6.18
C VAL A 88 20.94 -9.74 7.32
N SER A 89 20.97 -8.60 8.01
CA SER A 89 21.84 -8.37 9.16
C SER A 89 21.49 -9.29 10.33
N GLN A 90 20.20 -9.40 10.68
CA GLN A 90 19.71 -10.25 11.77
C GLN A 90 19.95 -11.74 11.54
N LEU A 91 19.83 -12.19 10.29
CA LEU A 91 20.00 -13.59 9.89
C LEU A 91 21.45 -13.93 9.52
N GLY A 92 22.36 -12.95 9.48
CA GLY A 92 23.76 -13.16 9.12
C GLY A 92 23.98 -13.61 7.67
N LEU A 93 23.06 -13.26 6.77
CA LEU A 93 23.12 -13.71 5.36
C LEU A 93 24.24 -12.98 4.62
N LYS A 94 25.07 -13.72 3.88
CA LYS A 94 26.14 -13.17 3.03
C LYS A 94 25.60 -12.62 1.70
N MET A 95 24.61 -11.74 1.76
CA MET A 95 24.01 -11.10 0.59
C MET A 95 23.90 -9.59 0.78
N LYS A 96 23.88 -8.87 -0.35
CA LYS A 96 23.65 -7.43 -0.38
C LYS A 96 22.39 -7.14 -1.18
N PRO A 97 21.29 -6.69 -0.54
CA PRO A 97 20.12 -6.19 -1.25
C PRO A 97 20.50 -5.02 -2.17
N LEU A 98 20.04 -5.02 -3.41
CA LEU A 98 20.34 -4.01 -4.42
C LEU A 98 19.13 -3.12 -4.70
N ALA A 99 17.98 -3.74 -4.90
CA ALA A 99 16.74 -3.05 -5.20
C ALA A 99 15.53 -3.88 -4.78
N ALA A 100 14.43 -3.20 -4.50
CA ALA A 100 13.12 -3.80 -4.37
C ALA A 100 12.24 -3.27 -5.50
N ARG A 101 11.41 -4.13 -6.08
CA ARG A 101 10.41 -3.75 -7.07
C ARG A 101 9.05 -4.28 -6.67
N TYR A 102 8.07 -3.40 -6.60
CA TYR A 102 6.69 -3.74 -6.34
C TYR A 102 5.89 -3.74 -7.65
N ASP A 103 5.06 -4.76 -7.82
CA ASP A 103 4.07 -4.86 -8.89
C ASP A 103 2.67 -4.60 -8.30
N PHE A 104 1.99 -3.57 -8.79
CA PHE A 104 0.66 -3.20 -8.29
C PHE A 104 -0.45 -4.14 -8.76
N GLU A 105 -0.31 -4.78 -9.92
CA GLU A 105 -1.34 -5.63 -10.48
C GLU A 105 -1.38 -6.97 -9.73
N ASP A 106 -0.21 -7.59 -9.58
CA ASP A 106 -0.09 -8.91 -8.93
C ASP A 106 0.21 -8.84 -7.42
N GLY A 107 0.50 -7.63 -6.90
CA GLY A 107 0.89 -7.42 -5.50
C GLY A 107 2.21 -8.10 -5.12
N ARG A 108 3.05 -8.41 -6.11
CA ARG A 108 4.33 -9.11 -5.91
C ARG A 108 5.43 -8.12 -5.56
N LEU A 109 6.22 -8.47 -4.57
CA LEU A 109 7.46 -7.78 -4.21
C LEU A 109 8.65 -8.64 -4.66
N THR A 110 9.51 -8.08 -5.50
CA THR A 110 10.75 -8.73 -5.96
C THR A 110 11.95 -8.01 -5.36
N ILE A 111 12.84 -8.75 -4.72
CA ILE A 111 14.11 -8.22 -4.19
C ILE A 111 15.25 -8.71 -5.08
N PHE A 112 16.04 -7.76 -5.58
CA PHE A 112 17.29 -8.03 -6.28
C PHE A 112 18.42 -7.95 -5.28
N PHE A 113 19.32 -8.92 -5.31
CA PHE A 113 20.48 -8.95 -4.42
C PHE A 113 21.71 -9.54 -5.12
N SER A 114 22.88 -9.24 -4.59
CA SER A 114 24.14 -9.89 -4.98
C SER A 114 24.67 -10.72 -3.81
N ALA A 115 25.21 -11.90 -4.08
CA ALA A 115 25.90 -12.74 -3.11
C ALA A 115 27.10 -13.41 -3.78
N GLN A 116 28.18 -13.63 -3.02
CA GLN A 116 29.38 -14.32 -3.53
C GLN A 116 29.17 -15.84 -3.56
N GLU A 117 28.42 -16.36 -2.60
CA GLU A 117 28.08 -17.77 -2.47
C GLU A 117 26.56 -17.88 -2.49
N ARG A 118 26.06 -19.12 -2.60
CA ARG A 118 24.64 -19.39 -2.47
C ARG A 118 24.16 -18.91 -1.10
N VAL A 119 23.01 -18.23 -1.09
CA VAL A 119 22.31 -17.82 0.12
C VAL A 119 21.33 -18.95 0.44
N ASP A 120 21.60 -19.69 1.51
CA ASP A 120 20.72 -20.73 2.06
C ASP A 120 20.05 -20.26 3.35
#